data_AF-X1V694-F1
#
_entry.id   AF-X1V694-F1
#
_cell.length_a   1.000
_cell.length_b   1.000
_cell.length_c   1.000
_cell.angle_alpha   90.00
_cell.angle_beta   90.00
_cell.angle_gamma   90.00
#
_symmetry.space_group_name_H-M   'P 1'
#
loop_
_entity.id
_entity.type
_entity.pdbx_description
1 polymer ?
#
loop_
_entity_poly.entity_id
_entity_poly.type
_entity_poly.pdbx_seq_one_letter_code
_entity_poly.pdbx_strand_id
1 'polypeptide(L)'
;MREKKAGILILNEVGLDPGIDHMEAMRIIHEVEEKGGEILSFTSYCGGLPAPEANTNPFGYKFSWSPTGVLLAGKNSAQYLKDGQQIFIPSQDLFDNFLTINIEGLGEFEGYPNRNSLPYIELYGIKSTKTILRGTLRNKGWCSTIKKIVDLGFLE
;
A
#
# COMPACT_ATOMS: atom_id res chain seq x y z
N MET A 1 27.74 1.24 -5.12
CA MET A 1 28.89 1.06 -6.06
C MET A 1 30.02 0.14 -5.56
N ARG A 2 30.00 -0.37 -4.32
CA ARG A 2 31.00 -1.36 -3.84
C ARG A 2 30.70 -2.78 -4.33
N GLU A 3 29.43 -3.17 -4.33
CA GLU A 3 28.96 -4.50 -4.75
C GLU A 3 29.28 -4.80 -6.22
N LYS A 4 29.02 -3.84 -7.13
CA LYS A 4 29.39 -3.95 -8.56
C LYS A 4 30.89 -4.20 -8.76
N LYS A 5 31.76 -3.63 -7.93
CA LYS A 5 33.21 -3.86 -7.98
C LYS A 5 33.62 -5.23 -7.43
N ALA A 6 32.84 -5.77 -6.51
CA ALA A 6 33.06 -7.08 -5.90
C ALA A 6 32.50 -8.23 -6.76
N GLY A 7 31.77 -7.94 -7.84
CA GLY A 7 31.16 -8.97 -8.69
C GLY A 7 30.01 -9.73 -8.01
N ILE A 8 29.37 -9.13 -7.01
CA ILE A 8 28.26 -9.74 -6.27
C ILE A 8 26.92 -9.12 -6.69
N LEU A 9 25.89 -9.97 -6.76
CA LEU A 9 24.51 -9.56 -6.95
C LEU A 9 23.81 -9.46 -5.60
N ILE A 10 23.22 -8.29 -5.31
CA ILE A 10 22.29 -8.13 -4.20
C ILE A 10 20.91 -7.91 -4.79
N LEU A 11 20.01 -8.85 -4.54
CA LEU A 11 18.62 -8.77 -4.92
C LEU A 11 17.79 -8.50 -3.67
N ASN A 12 17.16 -7.34 -3.63
CA ASN A 12 16.21 -6.95 -2.58
C ASN A 12 14.79 -7.00 -3.14
N GLU A 13 13.80 -6.75 -2.28
CA GLU A 13 12.42 -6.52 -2.72
C GLU A 13 11.84 -7.70 -3.54
N VAL A 14 12.01 -8.91 -3.01
CA VAL A 14 11.50 -10.17 -3.58
C VAL A 14 10.55 -10.89 -2.62
N GLY A 15 9.75 -10.12 -1.89
CA GLY A 15 8.69 -10.61 -0.99
C GLY A 15 7.30 -10.46 -1.62
N LEU A 16 6.32 -10.03 -0.80
CA LEU A 16 4.97 -9.72 -1.26
C LEU A 16 4.84 -8.24 -1.65
N ASP A 17 5.10 -7.36 -0.68
CA ASP A 17 5.08 -5.90 -0.79
C ASP A 17 6.18 -5.36 0.13
N PRO A 18 7.41 -5.12 -0.38
CA PRO A 18 7.78 -5.12 -1.80
C PRO A 18 8.19 -6.50 -2.36
N GLY A 19 7.76 -6.80 -3.59
CA GLY A 19 8.16 -7.96 -4.39
C GLY A 19 7.15 -8.33 -5.48
N ILE A 20 6.23 -9.23 -5.19
CA ILE A 20 5.18 -9.66 -6.14
C ILE A 20 4.41 -8.45 -6.68
N ASP A 21 4.18 -7.42 -5.86
CA ASP A 21 3.54 -6.18 -6.29
C ASP A 21 4.30 -5.46 -7.42
N HIS A 22 5.64 -5.44 -7.38
CA HIS A 22 6.48 -4.92 -8.46
C HIS A 22 6.40 -5.80 -9.70
N MET A 23 6.47 -7.12 -9.52
CA MET A 23 6.44 -8.07 -10.64
C MET A 23 5.13 -7.97 -11.43
N GLU A 24 3.99 -7.93 -10.74
CA GLU A 24 2.68 -7.80 -11.38
C GLU A 24 2.47 -6.40 -11.98
N ALA A 25 2.90 -5.34 -11.29
CA ALA A 25 2.83 -3.98 -11.83
C ALA A 25 3.59 -3.89 -13.17
N MET A 26 4.85 -4.32 -13.19
CA MET A 26 5.68 -4.24 -14.40
C MET A 26 5.17 -5.16 -15.51
N ARG A 27 4.66 -6.35 -15.19
CA ARG A 27 4.06 -7.25 -16.18
C ARG A 27 2.90 -6.58 -16.93
N ILE A 28 1.99 -5.94 -16.19
CA ILE A 28 0.83 -5.25 -16.78
C ILE A 28 1.28 -4.01 -17.56
N ILE A 29 2.22 -3.23 -17.02
CA ILE A 29 2.73 -2.02 -17.68
C ILE A 29 3.36 -2.38 -19.04
N HIS A 30 4.27 -3.35 -19.07
CA HIS A 30 4.91 -3.78 -20.31
C HIS A 30 3.88 -4.32 -21.31
N GLU A 31 2.87 -5.07 -20.87
CA GLU A 31 1.81 -5.56 -21.77
C GLU A 31 1.03 -4.42 -22.44
N VAL A 32 0.78 -3.33 -21.71
CA VAL A 32 0.12 -2.13 -22.26
C VAL A 32 1.04 -1.41 -23.24
N GLU A 33 2.32 -1.21 -22.87
CA GLU A 33 3.32 -0.54 -23.70
C GLU A 33 3.59 -1.30 -25.01
N GLU A 34 3.70 -2.64 -24.96
CA GLU A 34 3.87 -3.51 -26.14
C GLU A 34 2.71 -3.36 -27.15
N LYS A 35 1.52 -3.01 -26.66
CA LYS A 35 0.33 -2.73 -27.48
C LYS A 35 0.23 -1.26 -27.91
N GLY A 36 1.23 -0.44 -27.61
CA GLY A 36 1.27 0.99 -27.92
C GLY A 36 0.36 1.84 -27.02
N GLY A 37 -0.05 1.32 -25.87
CA GLY A 37 -0.85 2.03 -24.89
C GLY A 37 -0.02 2.83 -23.87
N GLU A 38 -0.71 3.60 -23.04
CA GLU A 38 -0.12 4.37 -21.95
C GLU A 38 -0.88 4.15 -20.64
N ILE A 39 -0.18 4.24 -19.51
CA ILE A 39 -0.77 4.10 -18.18
C ILE A 39 -1.27 5.46 -17.69
N LEU A 40 -2.58 5.66 -17.73
CA LEU A 40 -3.22 6.91 -17.25
C LEU A 40 -3.52 6.91 -15.74
N SER A 41 -3.65 5.72 -15.14
CA SER A 41 -3.93 5.54 -13.72
C SER A 41 -3.34 4.23 -13.23
N PHE A 42 -2.68 4.27 -12.08
CA PHE A 42 -2.17 3.12 -11.36
C PHE A 42 -2.70 3.15 -9.93
N THR A 43 -3.41 2.10 -9.51
CA THR A 43 -3.84 1.93 -8.13
C THR A 43 -3.59 0.51 -7.69
N SER A 44 -2.87 0.32 -6.58
CA SER A 44 -2.54 -0.99 -6.03
C SER A 44 -2.82 -1.02 -4.54
N TYR A 45 -3.54 -2.04 -4.11
CA TYR A 45 -3.90 -2.28 -2.72
C TYR A 45 -3.46 -3.68 -2.31
N CYS A 46 -2.82 -3.80 -1.15
CA CYS A 46 -2.38 -5.09 -0.62
C CYS A 46 -2.76 -5.21 0.87
N GLY A 47 -3.04 -6.43 1.34
CA GLY A 47 -3.34 -6.68 2.74
C GLY A 47 -3.15 -8.14 3.13
N GLY A 48 -2.28 -8.40 4.10
CA GLY A 48 -2.22 -9.69 4.79
C GLY A 48 -3.20 -9.72 5.94
N LEU A 49 -4.31 -10.45 5.78
CA LEU A 49 -5.45 -10.52 6.71
C LEU A 49 -5.75 -11.96 7.09
N PRO A 50 -6.38 -12.21 8.26
CA PRO A 50 -6.95 -13.53 8.53
C PRO A 50 -8.01 -13.87 7.47
N ALA A 51 -8.12 -15.16 7.14
CA ALA A 51 -9.25 -15.65 6.36
C ALA A 51 -10.58 -15.29 7.05
N PRO A 52 -11.69 -15.11 6.31
CA PRO A 52 -12.97 -14.68 6.88
C PRO A 52 -13.43 -15.53 8.07
N GLU A 53 -13.30 -16.85 7.99
CA GLU A 53 -13.64 -17.81 9.06
C GLU A 53 -12.72 -17.72 10.28
N ALA A 54 -11.50 -17.19 10.11
CA ALA A 54 -10.55 -16.96 11.19
C ALA A 54 -10.65 -15.53 11.76
N ASN A 55 -11.50 -14.67 11.19
CA ASN A 55 -11.68 -13.29 11.62
C ASN A 55 -12.60 -13.18 12.85
N THR A 56 -12.11 -13.66 13.99
CA THR A 56 -12.91 -13.90 15.20
C THR A 56 -12.54 -13.01 16.39
N ASN A 57 -11.96 -11.83 16.15
CA ASN A 57 -11.53 -10.91 17.21
C ASN A 57 -11.86 -9.44 16.91
N PRO A 58 -11.89 -8.57 17.93
CA PRO A 58 -12.34 -7.18 17.77
C PRO A 58 -11.50 -6.32 16.82
N PHE A 59 -10.23 -6.67 16.60
CA PHE A 59 -9.36 -5.89 15.70
C PHE A 59 -9.58 -6.22 14.23
N GLY A 60 -10.28 -7.31 13.93
CA GLY A 60 -10.35 -7.78 12.56
C GLY A 60 -8.99 -8.27 12.03
N TYR A 61 -8.02 -8.58 12.89
CA TYR A 61 -6.62 -8.79 12.47
C TYR A 61 -5.93 -9.88 13.30
N LYS A 62 -4.92 -10.53 12.72
CA LYS A 62 -4.00 -11.44 13.41
C LYS A 62 -2.59 -11.17 12.86
N PHE A 63 -1.62 -11.04 13.75
CA PHE A 63 -0.26 -10.71 13.36
C PHE A 63 0.43 -11.91 12.69
N SER A 64 0.81 -11.75 11.42
CA SER A 64 1.62 -12.70 10.64
C SER A 64 3.05 -12.22 10.41
N TRP A 65 3.37 -11.01 10.88
CA TRP A 65 4.68 -10.36 10.84
C TRP A 65 4.78 -9.37 12.01
N SER A 66 5.91 -8.65 12.11
CA SER A 66 6.21 -7.77 13.25
C SER A 66 5.04 -6.84 13.63
N PRO A 67 4.43 -6.99 14.83
CA PRO A 67 3.28 -6.20 15.26
C PRO A 67 3.63 -4.71 15.39
N THR A 68 4.88 -4.40 15.74
CA THR A 68 5.38 -3.03 15.81
C THR A 68 5.27 -2.33 14.47
N GLY A 69 5.67 -2.98 13.37
CA GLY A 69 5.57 -2.38 12.04
C GLY A 69 4.12 -2.18 11.60
N VAL A 70 3.22 -3.11 11.95
CA VAL A 70 1.77 -2.99 11.68
C VAL A 70 1.18 -1.76 12.38
N LEU A 71 1.48 -1.58 13.67
CA LEU A 71 0.90 -0.52 14.48
C LEU A 71 1.51 0.85 14.16
N LEU A 72 2.84 0.91 13.97
CA LEU A 72 3.53 2.14 13.57
C LEU A 72 3.16 2.59 12.16
N ALA A 73 2.57 1.72 11.32
CA ALA A 73 2.00 2.16 10.05
C ALA A 73 0.95 3.27 10.22
N GLY A 74 0.26 3.30 11.36
CA GLY A 74 -0.68 4.35 11.74
C GLY A 74 -0.07 5.71 12.05
N LYS A 75 1.25 5.79 12.16
CA LYS A 75 1.99 7.05 12.36
C LYS A 75 2.60 7.61 11.08
N ASN A 76 2.41 6.94 9.94
CA ASN A 76 2.94 7.42 8.67
C ASN A 76 2.04 8.51 8.08
N SER A 77 2.63 9.51 7.42
CA SER A 77 1.91 10.32 6.46
C SER A 77 1.75 9.57 5.13
N ALA A 78 0.86 10.04 4.27
CA ALA A 78 0.74 9.54 2.90
C ALA A 78 0.83 10.66 1.87
N GLN A 79 1.38 10.33 0.71
CA GLN A 79 1.43 11.23 -0.45
C GLN A 79 1.21 10.43 -1.73
N TYR A 80 0.35 10.92 -2.61
CA TYR A 80 -0.02 10.22 -3.85
C TYR A 80 -0.50 11.20 -4.91
N LEU A 81 -0.68 10.74 -6.16
CA LEU A 81 -1.24 11.53 -7.24
C LEU A 81 -2.66 11.04 -7.52
N LYS A 82 -3.62 11.96 -7.66
CA LYS A 82 -4.98 11.64 -8.07
C LYS A 82 -5.50 12.71 -9.02
N ASP A 83 -5.92 12.29 -10.21
CA ASP A 83 -6.48 13.15 -11.25
C ASP A 83 -5.60 14.38 -11.56
N GLY A 84 -4.28 14.17 -11.54
CA GLY A 84 -3.26 15.20 -11.79
C GLY A 84 -2.92 16.07 -10.59
N GLN A 85 -3.54 15.86 -9.43
CA GLN A 85 -3.30 16.60 -8.21
C GLN A 85 -2.50 15.77 -7.21
N GLN A 86 -1.45 16.36 -6.63
CA GLN A 86 -0.74 15.71 -5.53
C GLN A 86 -1.54 15.88 -4.24
N ILE A 87 -1.88 14.76 -3.62
CA ILE A 87 -2.57 14.70 -2.34
C ILE A 87 -1.55 14.37 -1.26
N PHE A 88 -1.57 15.14 -0.17
CA PHE A 88 -0.80 14.86 1.04
C PHE A 88 -1.77 14.69 2.20
N ILE A 89 -1.58 13.61 2.97
CA ILE A 89 -2.35 13.30 4.18
C ILE A 89 -1.35 13.23 5.34
N PRO A 90 -1.43 14.13 6.33
CA PRO A 90 -0.58 14.05 7.50
C PRO A 90 -0.93 12.83 8.35
N SER A 91 -0.01 12.38 9.20
CA SER A 91 -0.15 11.12 9.93
C SER A 91 -1.40 11.05 10.81
N GLN A 92 -1.77 12.15 11.46
CA GLN A 92 -2.95 12.21 12.31
C GLN A 92 -4.27 11.96 11.56
N ASP A 93 -4.31 12.24 10.26
CA ASP A 93 -5.52 12.15 9.43
C ASP A 93 -5.52 10.88 8.56
N LEU A 94 -4.45 10.08 8.56
CA LEU A 94 -4.29 8.92 7.67
C LEU A 94 -5.49 7.97 7.75
N PHE A 95 -5.90 7.62 8.97
CA PHE A 95 -7.00 6.69 9.23
C PHE A 95 -8.38 7.33 9.21
N ASP A 96 -8.49 8.65 9.01
CA ASP A 96 -9.76 9.28 8.65
C ASP A 96 -9.96 9.32 7.12
N ASN A 97 -8.89 9.08 6.36
CA ASN A 97 -8.88 9.15 4.89
C ASN A 97 -8.80 7.76 4.23
N PHE A 98 -9.53 6.78 4.78
CA PHE A 98 -9.70 5.48 4.14
C PHE A 98 -10.92 5.47 3.20
N LEU A 99 -10.92 4.56 2.24
CA LEU A 99 -12.05 4.24 1.38
C LEU A 99 -12.61 2.88 1.75
N THR A 100 -13.91 2.68 1.55
CA THR A 100 -14.48 1.33 1.55
C THR A 100 -14.30 0.71 0.17
N ILE A 101 -13.63 -0.43 0.10
CA ILE A 101 -13.33 -1.16 -1.13
C ILE A 101 -14.06 -2.49 -1.09
N ASN A 102 -15.02 -2.68 -1.98
CA ASN A 102 -15.70 -3.96 -2.15
C ASN A 102 -14.90 -4.85 -3.10
N ILE A 103 -14.53 -6.04 -2.63
CA ILE A 103 -13.85 -7.07 -3.43
C ILE A 103 -14.84 -8.19 -3.67
N GLU A 104 -15.09 -8.49 -4.96
CA GLU A 104 -16.00 -9.54 -5.36
C GLU A 104 -15.64 -10.88 -4.70
N GLY A 105 -16.61 -11.54 -4.09
CA GLY A 105 -16.43 -12.80 -3.37
C GLY A 105 -15.80 -12.69 -1.97
N LEU A 106 -15.23 -11.54 -1.59
CA LEU A 106 -14.56 -11.35 -0.28
C LEU A 106 -15.24 -10.29 0.61
N GLY A 107 -16.04 -9.39 0.03
CA GLY A 107 -16.77 -8.36 0.75
C GLY A 107 -16.03 -7.03 0.86
N GLU A 108 -16.37 -6.25 1.87
CA GLU A 108 -15.92 -4.85 2.00
C GLU A 108 -14.76 -4.70 2.98
N PHE A 109 -13.73 -3.97 2.54
CA PHE A 109 -12.50 -3.67 3.26
C PHE A 109 -12.30 -2.16 3.41
N GLU A 110 -11.52 -1.76 4.39
CA GLU A 110 -10.98 -0.41 4.50
C GLU A 110 -9.64 -0.34 3.75
N GLY A 111 -9.55 0.55 2.77
CA GLY A 111 -8.34 0.83 2.02
C GLY A 111 -7.80 2.22 2.34
N TYR A 112 -6.64 2.32 2.98
CA TYR A 112 -5.97 3.60 3.24
C TYR A 112 -4.66 3.72 2.45
N PRO A 113 -4.25 4.95 2.04
CA PRO A 113 -3.00 5.17 1.32
C PRO A 113 -1.76 4.74 2.12
N ASN A 114 -0.74 4.21 1.45
CA ASN A 114 0.49 3.74 2.09
C ASN A 114 1.68 4.64 1.73
N ARG A 115 2.19 5.39 2.72
CA ARG A 115 3.40 6.23 2.59
C ARG A 115 3.39 7.08 1.31
N ASN A 116 4.51 7.21 0.62
CA ASN A 116 4.65 8.01 -0.59
C ASN A 116 4.59 7.12 -1.84
N SER A 117 3.56 7.34 -2.66
CA SER A 117 3.36 6.65 -3.94
C SER A 117 4.06 7.36 -5.11
N LEU A 118 4.42 8.64 -4.99
CA LEU A 118 4.97 9.44 -6.10
C LEU A 118 6.26 8.88 -6.72
N PRO A 119 7.23 8.33 -5.97
CA PRO A 119 8.45 7.77 -6.55
C PRO A 119 8.20 6.63 -7.53
N TYR A 120 7.05 5.95 -7.42
CA TYR A 120 6.70 4.83 -8.30
C TYR A 120 6.40 5.28 -9.74
N ILE A 121 6.14 6.56 -9.99
CA ILE A 121 5.99 7.09 -11.36
C ILE A 121 7.28 6.88 -12.15
N GLU A 122 8.41 7.26 -11.55
CA GLU A 122 9.72 7.10 -12.18
C GLU A 122 10.21 5.66 -12.10
N LEU A 123 10.00 4.97 -10.96
CA LEU A 123 10.42 3.59 -10.78
C LEU A 123 9.81 2.64 -11.82
N TYR A 124 8.53 2.84 -12.14
CA TYR A 124 7.79 2.02 -13.10
C TYR A 124 7.73 2.60 -14.51
N GLY A 125 8.32 3.78 -14.76
CA GLY A 125 8.34 4.39 -16.09
C GLY A 125 7.01 5.02 -16.57
N ILE A 126 5.98 5.09 -15.73
CA ILE A 126 4.61 5.50 -16.10
C ILE A 126 4.37 7.02 -16.05
N LYS A 127 5.20 7.80 -16.74
CA LYS A 127 5.25 9.28 -16.62
C LYS A 127 4.00 10.03 -17.07
N SER A 128 3.18 9.44 -17.94
CA SER A 128 1.92 10.05 -18.39
C SER A 128 0.78 9.89 -17.38
N THR A 129 0.96 9.07 -16.34
CA THR A 129 -0.09 8.79 -15.35
C THR A 129 -0.58 10.07 -14.66
N LYS A 130 -1.90 10.15 -14.47
CA LYS A 130 -2.57 11.19 -13.69
C LYS A 130 -2.97 10.71 -12.30
N THR A 131 -2.89 9.42 -12.05
CA THR A 131 -3.20 8.83 -10.75
C THR A 131 -2.18 7.76 -10.41
N ILE A 132 -1.54 7.87 -9.24
CA ILE A 132 -0.71 6.81 -8.66
C ILE A 132 -1.03 6.71 -7.19
N LEU A 133 -1.54 5.55 -6.77
CA LEU A 133 -1.87 5.26 -5.39
C LEU A 133 -1.47 3.84 -5.04
N ARG A 134 -0.63 3.70 -4.01
CA ARG A 134 -0.41 2.43 -3.32
C ARG A 134 -1.07 2.52 -1.96
N GLY A 135 -1.81 1.49 -1.58
CA GLY A 135 -2.60 1.46 -0.37
C GLY A 135 -2.59 0.12 0.34
N THR A 136 -3.14 0.11 1.54
CA THR A 136 -3.22 -1.06 2.40
C THR A 136 -4.67 -1.40 2.71
N LEU A 137 -5.02 -2.69 2.60
CA LEU A 137 -6.34 -3.22 2.93
C LEU A 137 -6.39 -3.73 4.37
N ARG A 138 -7.48 -3.42 5.05
CA ARG A 138 -7.82 -3.93 6.38
C ARG A 138 -9.29 -4.28 6.48
N ASN A 139 -9.62 -5.14 7.45
CA ASN A 139 -11.02 -5.38 7.80
C ASN A 139 -11.63 -4.12 8.41
N LYS A 140 -12.95 -3.99 8.27
CA LYS A 140 -13.71 -2.85 8.81
C LYS A 140 -13.48 -2.65 10.30
N GLY A 141 -13.45 -1.40 10.71
CA GLY A 141 -13.19 -0.96 12.08
C GLY A 141 -11.70 -0.84 12.42
N TRP A 142 -10.79 -1.26 11.53
CA TRP A 142 -9.35 -1.16 11.79
C TRP A 142 -8.90 0.30 11.92
N CYS A 143 -9.20 1.13 10.92
CA CYS A 143 -8.69 2.50 10.85
C CYS A 143 -9.14 3.32 12.06
N SER A 144 -10.43 3.28 12.37
CA SER A 144 -11.00 3.98 13.53
C SER A 144 -10.41 3.48 14.86
N THR A 145 -10.22 2.17 15.01
CA THR A 145 -9.63 1.57 16.22
C THR A 145 -8.18 1.98 16.42
N ILE A 146 -7.34 1.82 15.39
CA ILE A 146 -5.91 2.18 15.52
C ILE A 146 -5.74 3.68 15.69
N LYS A 147 -6.56 4.51 15.02
CA LYS A 147 -6.56 5.96 15.26
C LYS A 147 -6.77 6.27 16.74
N LYS A 148 -7.77 5.65 17.39
CA LYS A 148 -8.02 5.88 18.82
C LYS A 148 -6.89 5.40 19.72
N ILE A 149 -6.22 4.30 19.37
CA ILE A 149 -5.03 3.85 20.09
C ILE A 149 -3.89 4.87 19.98
N VAL A 150 -3.69 5.47 18.81
CA VAL A 150 -2.72 6.57 18.59
C VAL A 150 -3.12 7.81 19.39
N ASP A 151 -4.38 8.26 19.28
CA ASP A 151 -4.92 9.45 19.97
C ASP A 151 -4.76 9.35 21.51
N LEU A 152 -4.81 8.13 22.06
CA LEU A 152 -4.67 7.85 23.49
C LEU A 152 -3.20 7.71 23.95
N GLY A 153 -2.22 7.83 23.05
CA GLY A 153 -0.79 7.77 23.39
C GLY A 153 -0.23 6.37 23.60
N PHE A 154 -0.93 5.30 23.21
CA PHE A 154 -0.47 3.91 23.42
C PHE A 154 0.65 3.47 22.47
N LEU A 155 0.99 4.28 21.46
CA LEU A 155 2.02 3.99 20.45
C LEU A 155 3.16 5.01 20.46
N GLU A 156 3.35 5.75 21.56
CA GLU A 156 4.47 6.69 21.76
C GLU A 156 5.82 6.00 21.94
#